data_AF-A0A1W1UQD0-F1
#
_entry.id   AF-A0A1W1UQD0-F1
#
_cell.length_a   1.000
_cell.length_b   1.000
_cell.length_c   1.000
_cell.angle_alpha   90.00
_cell.angle_beta   90.00
_cell.angle_gamma   90.00
#
_symmetry.space_group_name_H-M   'P 1'
#
loop_
_entity.id
_entity.type
_entity.pdbx_description
1 polymer ?
#
loop_
_entity_poly.entity_id
_entity_poly.type
_entity_poly.pdbx_seq_one_letter_code
_entity_poly.pdbx_strand_id
1 'polypeptide(L)'
;MNQLDQRTHHTEGSQASRLRRLVILSCLLSLGVAGISCTDDNGGIGFEPREGGSRPTGPNRPVLPALASAETATFIDPTATITGAKYILLGRQIYIGPFARLLADENSSQESTTKPEVDDIQIRIEDETNVQDNVTIYAHVERSAADQQKVKSLLLHGVEIGERVILAHGSSVKGPAQIGIEGTDIDANPDDDQEVFLSFGSEVDGAILEKNTGISALGRVGPGVRLRSGFIVLPGKNVTTQQEADNPALGKVRLIVEADVEFNEGVLEVNVAFAREYTKLYRDNPSYVRGINYDPGNTAFNPERDLPHLAGQETRVPGFRNRIIGEVELDNTLPELLRVMGNEISIRADEGEPFVIGKIASMDNKVIFHALEETPIQTGDNVSYGEQAIVHGGGRRPLLGGGDNEPTIIEDDVKLKRQAVVFRSLIGQGATIGEKSAIVNTDVAPGTIIQDRVIYINNTLFGQVEW
;
A
#
# COMPACT_ATOMS: atom_id res chain seq x y z
N MET A 1 -33.55 -47.76 25.82
CA MET A 1 -32.61 -48.10 26.91
C MET A 1 -31.40 -47.19 26.74
N ASN A 2 -31.65 -45.88 26.96
CA ASN A 2 -31.05 -44.97 27.96
C ASN A 2 -29.98 -44.13 27.26
N GLN A 3 -30.15 -42.86 26.85
CA GLN A 3 -30.65 -41.63 27.50
C GLN A 3 -29.89 -41.20 28.76
N LEU A 4 -29.53 -39.89 28.77
CA LEU A 4 -29.00 -39.00 29.84
C LEU A 4 -27.46 -39.03 30.03
N ASP A 5 -26.73 -37.91 30.18
CA ASP A 5 -27.12 -36.51 30.39
C ASP A 5 -25.97 -35.53 30.04
N GLN A 6 -26.35 -34.27 29.83
CA GLN A 6 -25.55 -33.08 29.54
C GLN A 6 -24.71 -32.59 30.74
N ARG A 7 -23.62 -31.85 30.50
CA ARG A 7 -23.44 -30.43 30.93
C ARG A 7 -22.03 -29.86 30.68
N THR A 8 -22.04 -28.77 29.89
CA THR A 8 -21.34 -27.47 30.06
C THR A 8 -19.85 -27.41 30.38
N HIS A 9 -19.06 -26.87 29.45
CA HIS A 9 -18.11 -25.77 29.70
C HIS A 9 -17.83 -24.98 28.41
N HIS A 10 -18.55 -23.87 28.25
CA HIS A 10 -18.20 -22.77 27.37
C HIS A 10 -17.95 -21.53 28.26
N THR A 11 -17.23 -20.57 27.68
CA THR A 11 -16.96 -19.18 28.11
C THR A 11 -15.89 -18.96 29.18
N GLU A 12 -14.66 -18.70 28.71
CA GLU A 12 -13.74 -17.70 29.28
C GLU A 12 -12.64 -17.44 28.22
N GLY A 13 -12.72 -16.30 27.53
CA GLY A 13 -11.74 -15.95 26.48
C GLY A 13 -12.09 -14.71 25.65
N SER A 14 -13.35 -14.27 25.61
CA SER A 14 -13.79 -13.21 24.69
C SER A 14 -14.07 -11.83 25.35
N GLN A 15 -13.77 -11.64 26.64
CA GLN A 15 -14.06 -10.38 27.35
C GLN A 15 -12.85 -9.47 27.65
N ALA A 16 -11.64 -9.84 27.24
CA ALA A 16 -10.43 -9.05 27.52
C ALA A 16 -10.19 -7.87 26.54
N SER A 17 -10.84 -7.85 25.36
CA SER A 17 -10.68 -6.77 24.36
C SER A 17 -11.72 -5.64 24.47
N ARG A 18 -12.77 -5.80 25.30
CA ARG A 18 -13.89 -4.84 25.39
C ARG A 18 -13.77 -3.80 26.51
N LEU A 19 -12.62 -3.68 27.17
CA LEU A 19 -12.39 -2.73 28.28
C LEU A 19 -11.21 -1.77 28.02
N ARG A 20 -11.23 -1.02 26.91
CA ARG A 20 -10.33 0.14 26.69
C ARG A 20 -11.00 1.40 26.11
N ARG A 21 -12.33 1.50 26.14
CA ARG A 21 -13.06 2.73 25.80
C ARG A 21 -13.90 3.24 26.97
N LEU A 22 -13.25 3.80 27.99
CA LEU A 22 -13.88 4.76 28.89
C LEU A 22 -12.82 5.50 29.71
N VAL A 23 -13.07 6.80 29.95
CA VAL A 23 -12.32 7.76 30.79
C VAL A 23 -11.25 8.56 30.01
N ILE A 24 -11.61 9.77 29.59
CA ILE A 24 -11.22 11.05 30.23
C ILE A 24 -12.12 12.16 29.63
N LEU A 25 -12.96 12.76 30.46
CA LEU A 25 -13.64 14.04 30.21
C LEU A 25 -13.50 14.88 31.49
N SER A 26 -12.76 15.99 31.45
CA SER A 26 -13.11 17.23 32.19
C SER A 26 -12.25 18.44 31.80
N CYS A 27 -12.94 19.44 31.25
CA CYS A 27 -12.89 20.90 31.49
C CYS A 27 -11.57 21.70 31.48
N LEU A 28 -11.55 22.73 30.60
CA LEU A 28 -11.29 24.14 30.99
C LEU A 28 -11.84 25.13 29.92
N LEU A 29 -12.83 25.93 30.31
CA LEU A 29 -13.13 27.28 29.78
C LEU A 29 -12.02 28.24 30.28
N SER A 30 -11.68 29.40 29.72
CA SER A 30 -12.16 30.29 28.66
C SER A 30 -11.10 31.38 28.47
N LEU A 31 -11.06 32.06 27.31
CA LEU A 31 -10.97 33.54 27.17
C LEU A 31 -10.79 33.89 25.69
N GLY A 32 -11.73 34.67 25.16
CA GLY A 32 -11.68 35.19 23.80
C GLY A 32 -10.79 36.42 23.68
N VAL A 33 -10.23 36.61 22.49
CA VAL A 33 -9.89 37.92 21.94
C VAL A 33 -10.28 37.91 20.47
N ALA A 34 -11.11 38.88 20.10
CA ALA A 34 -11.52 39.14 18.72
C ALA A 34 -10.46 39.99 17.99
N GLY A 35 -10.34 39.74 16.68
CA GLY A 35 -9.83 40.70 15.70
C GLY A 35 -8.51 40.32 15.04
N ILE A 36 -8.54 39.93 13.77
CA ILE A 36 -8.40 40.83 12.60
C ILE A 36 -8.41 39.93 11.34
N SER A 37 -9.32 40.27 10.42
CA SER A 37 -9.41 39.71 9.08
C SER A 37 -8.34 40.36 8.20
N CYS A 38 -7.39 39.57 7.71
CA CYS A 38 -6.59 39.87 6.53
C CYS A 38 -6.70 38.67 5.59
N THR A 39 -7.31 38.90 4.44
CA THR A 39 -7.32 38.01 3.29
C THR A 39 -5.91 37.92 2.73
N ASP A 40 -5.31 36.73 2.71
CA ASP A 40 -4.14 36.41 1.88
C ASP A 40 -4.19 34.93 1.47
N ASP A 41 -4.09 34.69 0.17
CA ASP A 41 -4.01 33.38 -0.50
C ASP A 41 -2.68 32.65 -0.18
N ASN A 42 -2.45 32.31 1.09
CA ASN A 42 -1.31 31.52 1.53
C ASN A 42 -1.80 30.24 2.22
N GLY A 43 -1.49 29.10 1.60
CA GLY A 43 -1.97 27.76 1.96
C GLY A 43 -2.08 27.50 3.46
N GLY A 44 -3.26 27.05 3.88
CA GLY A 44 -3.62 26.84 5.27
C GLY A 44 -2.58 26.02 6.05
N ILE A 45 -2.22 26.52 7.23
CA ILE A 45 -1.30 25.91 8.19
C ILE A 45 -1.97 24.88 9.12
N GLY A 46 -3.25 24.59 8.90
CA GLY A 46 -4.09 23.66 9.67
C GLY A 46 -5.16 23.02 8.78
N PHE A 47 -5.84 22.00 9.31
CA PHE A 47 -6.96 21.36 8.61
C PHE A 47 -8.06 22.38 8.31
N GLU A 48 -8.54 22.41 7.06
CA GLU A 48 -9.55 23.37 6.64
C GLU A 48 -10.91 22.97 7.24
N PRO A 49 -11.51 23.77 8.15
CA PRO A 49 -12.70 23.38 8.91
C PRO A 49 -13.96 23.11 8.06
N ARG A 50 -13.92 23.42 6.76
CA ARG A 50 -15.04 23.30 5.82
C ARG A 50 -14.83 22.26 4.71
N GLU A 51 -13.60 21.84 4.44
CA GLU A 51 -13.29 20.92 3.33
C GLU A 51 -12.91 19.49 3.79
N GLY A 52 -12.66 19.30 5.09
CA GLY A 52 -12.35 17.98 5.66
C GLY A 52 -10.89 17.54 5.54
N GLY A 53 -9.99 18.38 5.00
CA GLY A 53 -8.59 17.99 4.78
C GLY A 53 -7.60 19.15 4.68
N SER A 54 -6.41 18.87 4.14
CA SER A 54 -5.34 19.84 3.88
C SER A 54 -4.63 19.59 2.57
N ARG A 55 -4.07 20.66 1.99
CA ARG A 55 -3.41 20.62 0.68
C ARG A 55 -1.89 20.43 0.84
N PRO A 56 -1.26 19.48 0.11
CA PRO A 56 0.17 19.17 0.23
C PRO A 56 1.07 20.20 -0.49
N THR A 57 0.99 21.46 -0.08
CA THR A 57 1.85 22.54 -0.58
C THR A 57 3.27 22.42 -0.01
N GLY A 58 4.25 23.10 -0.60
CA GLY A 58 5.65 23.06 -0.16
C GLY A 58 5.86 23.27 1.35
N PRO A 59 5.19 24.25 2.00
CA PRO A 59 5.29 24.46 3.45
C PRO A 59 4.75 23.31 4.31
N ASN A 60 3.82 22.50 3.81
CA ASN A 60 3.15 21.42 4.54
C ASN A 60 3.62 20.03 4.07
N ARG A 61 4.91 19.91 3.76
CA ARG A 61 5.56 18.63 3.42
C ARG A 61 6.88 18.51 4.19
N PRO A 62 7.21 17.33 4.72
CA PRO A 62 6.50 16.05 4.63
C PRO A 62 5.34 15.89 5.63
N VAL A 63 5.14 16.83 6.56
CA VAL A 63 4.07 16.77 7.57
C VAL A 63 2.92 17.69 7.17
N LEU A 64 1.70 17.14 7.08
CA LEU A 64 0.52 17.82 6.60
C LEU A 64 -0.63 17.75 7.62
N PRO A 65 -1.20 18.89 8.05
CA PRO A 65 -0.62 20.23 8.03
C PRO A 65 0.71 20.31 8.80
N ALA A 66 1.58 21.26 8.46
CA ALA A 66 2.92 21.37 9.06
C ALA A 66 2.93 21.42 10.60
N LEU A 67 1.89 22.03 11.19
CA LEU A 67 1.77 22.25 12.64
C LEU A 67 0.87 21.22 13.34
N ALA A 68 0.27 20.27 12.62
CA ALA A 68 -0.59 19.25 13.24
C ALA A 68 0.21 18.32 14.16
N SER A 69 -0.34 17.85 15.28
CA SER A 69 0.38 16.89 16.13
C SER A 69 0.66 15.59 15.36
N ALA A 70 1.64 14.80 15.80
CA ALA A 70 1.92 13.51 15.17
C ALA A 70 0.71 12.57 15.19
N GLU A 71 -0.17 12.71 16.19
CA GLU A 71 -1.40 11.91 16.32
C GLU A 71 -2.47 12.24 15.27
N THR A 72 -2.37 13.34 14.54
CA THR A 72 -3.38 13.73 13.54
C THR A 72 -2.79 14.09 12.18
N ALA A 73 -1.48 14.29 12.11
CA ALA A 73 -0.81 14.66 10.88
C ALA A 73 -0.81 13.51 9.87
N THR A 74 -0.90 13.89 8.60
CA THR A 74 -0.58 13.08 7.45
C THR A 74 0.91 13.19 7.17
N PHE A 75 1.56 12.04 6.93
CA PHE A 75 2.97 11.99 6.54
C PHE A 75 3.09 11.69 5.05
N ILE A 76 3.93 12.48 4.38
CA ILE A 76 4.23 12.38 2.95
C ILE A 76 5.72 12.19 2.79
N ASP A 77 6.17 10.99 2.42
CA ASP A 77 7.59 10.72 2.24
C ASP A 77 8.22 11.77 1.29
N PRO A 78 9.42 12.30 1.60
CA PRO A 78 10.04 13.35 0.78
C PRO A 78 10.30 12.97 -0.68
N THR A 79 10.26 11.68 -1.02
CA THR A 79 10.42 11.18 -2.40
C THR A 79 9.09 11.06 -3.16
N ALA A 80 7.94 11.23 -2.49
CA ALA A 80 6.65 11.22 -3.15
C ALA A 80 6.51 12.39 -4.14
N THR A 81 5.95 12.11 -5.31
CA THR A 81 5.67 13.12 -6.34
C THR A 81 4.25 13.64 -6.19
N ILE A 82 4.12 14.95 -5.97
CA ILE A 82 2.83 15.64 -5.87
C ILE A 82 2.77 16.66 -7.00
N THR A 83 1.87 16.46 -7.96
CA THR A 83 1.64 17.37 -9.08
C THR A 83 0.26 17.99 -8.97
N GLY A 84 0.18 19.32 -9.07
CA GLY A 84 -1.07 20.05 -8.95
C GLY A 84 -1.67 20.04 -7.53
N ALA A 85 -0.83 20.24 -6.51
CA ALA A 85 -1.22 20.22 -5.09
C ALA A 85 -2.48 21.05 -4.71
N LYS A 86 -2.82 22.09 -5.48
CA LYS A 86 -4.07 22.88 -5.30
C LYS A 86 -5.35 22.12 -5.65
N TYR A 87 -5.26 20.96 -6.30
CA TYR A 87 -6.37 20.07 -6.63
C TYR A 87 -6.35 18.78 -5.81
N ILE A 88 -5.41 18.68 -4.85
CA ILE A 88 -5.27 17.53 -3.98
C ILE A 88 -5.69 17.94 -2.57
N LEU A 89 -6.56 17.14 -1.97
CA LEU A 89 -6.98 17.29 -0.58
C LEU A 89 -6.78 15.96 0.16
N LEU A 90 -6.08 16.03 1.28
CA LEU A 90 -5.73 14.88 2.09
C LEU A 90 -6.28 15.04 3.50
N GLY A 91 -6.92 14.00 4.02
CA GLY A 91 -7.37 13.87 5.40
C GLY A 91 -6.22 13.72 6.41
N ARG A 92 -6.56 13.17 7.55
CA ARG A 92 -5.73 12.96 8.75
C ARG A 92 -5.12 11.56 8.76
N GLN A 93 -3.94 11.45 9.38
CA GLN A 93 -3.28 10.16 9.62
C GLN A 93 -3.09 9.32 8.36
N ILE A 94 -2.95 9.97 7.20
CA ILE A 94 -2.61 9.30 5.96
C ILE A 94 -1.11 9.04 5.93
N TYR A 95 -0.72 7.84 5.52
CA TYR A 95 0.65 7.52 5.18
C TYR A 95 0.83 7.50 3.67
N ILE A 96 1.66 8.39 3.12
CA ILE A 96 2.08 8.38 1.72
C ILE A 96 3.54 7.97 1.66
N GLY A 97 3.78 6.75 1.16
CA GLY A 97 5.08 6.09 1.16
C GLY A 97 6.04 6.55 0.05
N PRO A 98 7.28 6.02 0.07
CA PRO A 98 8.31 6.34 -0.90
C PRO A 98 7.86 6.24 -2.36
N PHE A 99 8.22 7.25 -3.15
CA PHE A 99 7.98 7.31 -4.59
C PHE A 99 6.51 7.18 -5.02
N ALA A 100 5.56 7.26 -4.09
CA ALA A 100 4.14 7.39 -4.43
C ALA A 100 3.90 8.66 -5.25
N ARG A 101 2.92 8.62 -6.16
CA ARG A 101 2.67 9.69 -7.13
C ARG A 101 1.21 10.08 -7.12
N LEU A 102 0.92 11.32 -6.74
CA LEU A 102 -0.41 11.92 -6.80
C LEU A 102 -0.39 12.98 -7.90
N LEU A 103 -1.06 12.68 -9.02
CA LEU A 103 -0.95 13.42 -10.26
C LEU A 103 -2.29 14.09 -10.60
N ALA A 104 -2.46 15.32 -10.15
CA ALA A 104 -3.66 16.12 -10.28
C ALA A 104 -3.39 17.40 -11.09
N ASP A 105 -2.96 17.29 -12.36
CA ASP A 105 -2.78 18.45 -13.22
C ASP A 105 -3.57 18.38 -14.52
N GLU A 106 -3.80 19.57 -15.08
CA GLU A 106 -4.45 19.80 -16.37
C GLU A 106 -3.68 19.15 -17.56
N ASN A 107 -2.44 18.69 -17.32
CA ASN A 107 -1.52 18.10 -18.30
C ASN A 107 -1.15 16.63 -17.97
N SER A 108 -1.81 15.99 -16.99
CA SER A 108 -1.46 14.63 -16.51
C SER A 108 -1.69 13.55 -17.56
N SER A 109 -2.53 13.83 -18.55
CA SER A 109 -2.61 13.07 -19.77
C SER A 109 -1.42 13.42 -20.66
N GLN A 110 -0.41 12.54 -20.68
CA GLN A 110 0.45 12.47 -21.85
C GLN A 110 -0.47 12.30 -23.08
N GLU A 111 -0.42 13.28 -23.99
CA GLU A 111 -1.11 13.29 -25.30
C GLU A 111 -2.56 13.83 -25.36
N SER A 112 -3.06 14.56 -24.35
CA SER A 112 -4.41 15.14 -24.49
C SER A 112 -4.52 16.35 -25.43
N THR A 113 -5.54 16.28 -26.30
CA THR A 113 -5.94 17.35 -27.23
C THR A 113 -7.06 18.23 -26.66
N THR A 114 -7.62 17.90 -25.49
CA THR A 114 -8.72 18.64 -24.85
C THR A 114 -8.49 18.80 -23.35
N LYS A 115 -8.47 20.06 -22.89
CA LYS A 115 -8.28 20.38 -21.47
C LYS A 115 -9.44 19.83 -20.62
N PRO A 116 -9.20 18.99 -19.60
CA PRO A 116 -10.25 18.49 -18.72
C PRO A 116 -10.85 19.63 -17.88
N GLU A 117 -12.10 19.46 -17.44
CA GLU A 117 -12.73 20.39 -16.49
C GLU A 117 -12.03 20.31 -15.13
N VAL A 118 -12.10 21.39 -14.33
CA VAL A 118 -11.39 21.46 -13.04
C VAL A 118 -11.85 20.37 -12.07
N ASP A 119 -13.12 19.99 -12.13
CA ASP A 119 -13.68 18.94 -11.27
C ASP A 119 -13.18 17.55 -11.67
N ASP A 120 -12.76 17.36 -12.94
CA ASP A 120 -12.26 16.08 -13.45
C ASP A 120 -10.79 15.81 -13.08
N ILE A 121 -10.10 16.77 -12.47
CA ILE A 121 -8.66 16.68 -12.12
C ILE A 121 -8.39 16.76 -10.62
N GLN A 122 -9.41 16.56 -9.78
CA GLN A 122 -9.25 16.55 -8.33
C GLN A 122 -8.80 15.18 -7.81
N ILE A 123 -8.05 15.17 -6.71
CA ILE A 123 -7.78 13.97 -5.91
C ILE A 123 -8.15 14.28 -4.45
N ARG A 124 -9.07 13.51 -3.90
CA ARG A 124 -9.47 13.55 -2.50
C ARG A 124 -9.17 12.21 -1.85
N ILE A 125 -8.46 12.24 -0.74
CA ILE A 125 -8.13 11.05 0.06
C ILE A 125 -8.50 11.35 1.50
N GLU A 126 -9.44 10.59 2.06
CA GLU A 126 -9.93 10.79 3.42
C GLU A 126 -9.09 10.04 4.46
N ASP A 127 -9.48 10.16 5.73
CA ASP A 127 -8.69 9.79 6.91
C ASP A 127 -8.26 8.31 6.96
N GLU A 128 -7.13 8.06 7.64
CA GLU A 128 -6.61 6.70 7.94
C GLU A 128 -6.35 5.81 6.71
N THR A 129 -6.35 6.40 5.51
CA THR A 129 -5.97 5.75 4.26
C THR A 129 -4.45 5.71 4.09
N ASN A 130 -3.93 4.71 3.37
CA ASN A 130 -2.51 4.66 3.01
C ASN A 130 -2.28 4.55 1.51
N VAL A 131 -1.22 5.20 1.05
CA VAL A 131 -0.73 5.22 -0.33
C VAL A 131 0.71 4.75 -0.31
N GLN A 132 0.92 3.44 -0.44
CA GLN A 132 2.22 2.82 -0.21
C GLN A 132 3.20 3.06 -1.36
N ASP A 133 4.37 2.42 -1.27
CA ASP A 133 5.50 2.59 -2.17
C ASP A 133 5.12 2.46 -3.65
N ASN A 134 5.57 3.43 -4.46
CA ASN A 134 5.35 3.47 -5.91
C ASN A 134 3.87 3.40 -6.36
N VAL A 135 2.90 3.59 -5.47
CA VAL A 135 1.50 3.73 -5.85
C VAL A 135 1.34 4.98 -6.72
N THR A 136 0.54 4.88 -7.78
CA THR A 136 0.25 6.03 -8.65
C THR A 136 -1.24 6.29 -8.77
N ILE A 137 -1.65 7.51 -8.43
CA ILE A 137 -3.00 8.02 -8.59
C ILE A 137 -2.97 9.09 -9.68
N TYR A 138 -3.65 8.82 -10.78
CA TYR A 138 -3.93 9.77 -11.85
C TYR A 138 -5.33 10.33 -11.64
N ALA A 139 -5.46 11.65 -11.43
CA ALA A 139 -6.78 12.28 -11.32
C ALA A 139 -7.62 12.07 -12.60
N HIS A 140 -6.94 12.06 -13.74
CA HIS A 140 -7.53 11.85 -15.05
C HIS A 140 -6.57 11.08 -15.96
N VAL A 141 -7.12 10.23 -16.83
CA VAL A 141 -6.39 9.63 -17.96
C VAL A 141 -7.27 9.66 -19.21
N GLU A 142 -6.64 9.75 -20.37
CA GLU A 142 -7.34 9.59 -21.64
C GLU A 142 -7.76 8.14 -21.85
N ARG A 143 -8.94 7.96 -22.45
CA ARG A 143 -9.52 6.66 -22.74
C ARG A 143 -10.06 6.57 -24.15
N SER A 144 -10.25 5.34 -24.62
CA SER A 144 -11.01 5.09 -25.83
C SER A 144 -12.42 5.69 -25.72
N ALA A 145 -13.04 6.07 -26.84
CA ALA A 145 -14.39 6.62 -26.83
C ALA A 145 -15.42 5.66 -26.17
N ALA A 146 -15.23 4.35 -26.35
CA ALA A 146 -16.07 3.34 -25.73
C ALA A 146 -15.92 3.30 -24.21
N ASP A 147 -14.69 3.31 -23.71
CA ASP A 147 -14.45 3.30 -22.26
C ASP A 147 -14.84 4.63 -21.63
N GLN A 148 -14.59 5.77 -22.30
CA GLN A 148 -15.07 7.08 -21.84
C GLN A 148 -16.59 7.09 -21.68
N GLN A 149 -17.34 6.45 -22.59
CA GLN A 149 -18.80 6.34 -22.47
C GLN A 149 -19.21 5.47 -21.28
N LYS A 150 -18.51 4.37 -21.01
CA LYS A 150 -18.75 3.52 -19.83
C LYS A 150 -18.50 4.30 -18.53
N VAL A 151 -17.37 5.01 -18.43
CA VAL A 151 -17.05 5.84 -17.24
C VAL A 151 -18.08 6.94 -17.05
N LYS A 152 -18.47 7.65 -18.12
CA LYS A 152 -19.51 8.70 -18.06
C LYS A 152 -20.84 8.20 -17.48
N SER A 153 -21.16 6.92 -17.64
CA SER A 153 -22.39 6.34 -17.07
C SER A 153 -22.38 6.26 -15.54
N LEU A 154 -21.20 6.34 -14.92
CA LEU A 154 -21.02 6.34 -13.46
C LEU A 154 -21.10 7.75 -12.85
N LEU A 155 -21.12 8.82 -13.66
CA LEU A 155 -21.19 10.22 -13.22
C LEU A 155 -20.06 10.62 -12.23
N LEU A 156 -18.86 10.09 -12.45
CA LEU A 156 -17.69 10.35 -11.62
C LEU A 156 -16.90 11.57 -12.11
N HIS A 157 -16.25 12.25 -11.18
CA HIS A 157 -15.33 13.37 -11.40
C HIS A 157 -14.07 13.19 -10.55
N GLY A 158 -12.89 13.37 -11.14
CA GLY A 158 -11.62 13.20 -10.44
C GLY A 158 -11.50 11.86 -9.70
N VAL A 159 -10.66 11.81 -8.68
CA VAL A 159 -10.51 10.62 -7.82
C VAL A 159 -10.95 10.95 -6.40
N GLU A 160 -11.91 10.17 -5.89
CA GLU A 160 -12.34 10.22 -4.50
C GLU A 160 -12.05 8.89 -3.82
N ILE A 161 -11.27 8.95 -2.74
CA ILE A 161 -10.88 7.80 -1.92
C ILE A 161 -11.37 8.07 -0.50
N GLY A 162 -12.22 7.18 0.00
CA GLY A 162 -12.81 7.26 1.33
C GLY A 162 -11.82 6.99 2.45
N GLU A 163 -12.36 6.90 3.66
CA GLU A 163 -11.59 6.56 4.86
C GLU A 163 -11.13 5.10 4.79
N ARG A 164 -10.01 4.80 5.44
CA ARG A 164 -9.57 3.40 5.67
C ARG A 164 -9.40 2.58 4.38
N VAL A 165 -8.91 3.22 3.31
CA VAL A 165 -8.54 2.55 2.07
C VAL A 165 -7.05 2.21 2.08
N ILE A 166 -6.72 1.01 1.61
CA ILE A 166 -5.35 0.52 1.54
C ILE A 166 -4.95 0.45 0.06
N LEU A 167 -4.03 1.31 -0.35
CA LEU A 167 -3.41 1.23 -1.67
C LEU A 167 -2.02 0.64 -1.50
N ALA A 168 -1.91 -0.68 -1.67
CA ALA A 168 -0.66 -1.40 -1.47
C ALA A 168 0.34 -1.18 -2.61
N HIS A 169 1.58 -1.57 -2.36
CA HIS A 169 2.74 -1.32 -3.22
C HIS A 169 2.49 -1.51 -4.73
N GLY A 170 2.86 -0.50 -5.52
CA GLY A 170 2.78 -0.54 -6.98
C GLY A 170 1.35 -0.60 -7.55
N SER A 171 0.30 -0.53 -6.74
CA SER A 171 -1.07 -0.39 -7.25
C SER A 171 -1.27 0.96 -7.95
N SER A 172 -2.32 1.05 -8.78
CA SER A 172 -2.64 2.31 -9.45
C SER A 172 -4.14 2.60 -9.54
N VAL A 173 -4.46 3.88 -9.47
CA VAL A 173 -5.82 4.40 -9.64
C VAL A 173 -5.81 5.38 -10.80
N LYS A 174 -6.66 5.15 -11.79
CA LYS A 174 -6.83 6.00 -12.98
C LYS A 174 -8.22 6.60 -12.95
N GLY A 175 -8.30 7.90 -12.70
CA GLY A 175 -9.55 8.62 -12.58
C GLY A 175 -10.26 8.91 -13.92
N PRO A 176 -11.56 9.22 -13.89
CA PRO A 176 -12.31 9.45 -12.66
C PRO A 176 -12.72 8.15 -11.95
N ALA A 177 -12.60 8.08 -10.62
CA ALA A 177 -12.80 6.88 -9.82
C ALA A 177 -13.31 7.21 -8.41
N GLN A 178 -14.12 6.33 -7.83
CA GLN A 178 -14.63 6.46 -6.46
C GLN A 178 -14.34 5.16 -5.71
N ILE A 179 -13.66 5.23 -4.56
CA ILE A 179 -13.18 4.06 -3.83
C ILE A 179 -13.54 4.23 -2.36
N GLY A 180 -14.34 3.32 -1.79
CA GLY A 180 -14.64 3.31 -0.35
C GLY A 180 -15.51 4.47 0.15
N ILE A 181 -16.19 5.19 -0.74
CA ILE A 181 -17.06 6.32 -0.35
C ILE A 181 -18.47 5.84 0.02
N GLU A 182 -19.03 4.93 -0.77
CA GLU A 182 -20.36 4.36 -0.58
C GLU A 182 -20.28 2.83 -0.52
N GLY A 183 -21.30 2.18 0.02
CA GLY A 183 -21.35 0.71 0.12
C GLY A 183 -22.30 0.26 1.22
N THR A 184 -22.27 -1.03 1.52
CA THR A 184 -23.05 -1.64 2.58
C THR A 184 -22.18 -2.51 3.48
N ASP A 185 -22.65 -2.70 4.70
CA ASP A 185 -22.10 -3.66 5.65
C ASP A 185 -22.15 -5.08 5.06
N ILE A 186 -21.27 -5.94 5.56
CA ILE A 186 -21.19 -7.34 5.16
C ILE A 186 -21.09 -8.23 6.40
N ASP A 187 -21.60 -9.45 6.31
CA ASP A 187 -21.60 -10.40 7.45
C ASP A 187 -20.18 -10.66 7.99
N ALA A 188 -19.16 -10.61 7.14
CA ALA A 188 -17.76 -10.84 7.51
C ALA A 188 -17.10 -9.65 8.25
N ASN A 189 -17.72 -8.46 8.26
CA ASN A 189 -17.24 -7.26 8.96
C ASN A 189 -18.38 -6.70 9.84
N PRO A 190 -18.67 -7.32 10.99
CA PRO A 190 -19.76 -6.89 11.87
C PRO A 190 -19.46 -5.61 12.65
N ASP A 191 -18.19 -5.19 12.70
CA ASP A 191 -17.74 -4.01 13.45
C ASP A 191 -17.84 -2.71 12.62
N ASP A 192 -18.18 -2.84 11.33
CA ASP A 192 -18.49 -1.74 10.40
C ASP A 192 -17.32 -0.79 10.12
N ASP A 193 -16.10 -1.31 10.18
CA ASP A 193 -14.87 -0.56 9.88
C ASP A 193 -14.63 -0.35 8.36
N GLN A 194 -15.40 -1.09 7.53
CA GLN A 194 -15.71 -0.86 6.11
C GLN A 194 -14.53 -0.58 5.15
N GLU A 195 -13.48 -1.40 5.16
CA GLU A 195 -12.23 -1.16 4.44
C GLU A 195 -12.29 -1.49 2.92
N VAL A 196 -11.35 -0.92 2.15
CA VAL A 196 -11.07 -1.33 0.75
C VAL A 196 -9.60 -1.63 0.57
N PHE A 197 -9.27 -2.79 -0.03
CA PHE A 197 -7.87 -3.22 -0.22
C PHE A 197 -7.47 -3.38 -1.68
N LEU A 198 -6.51 -2.58 -2.15
CA LEU A 198 -5.87 -2.71 -3.45
C LEU A 198 -4.48 -3.34 -3.29
N SER A 199 -4.36 -4.60 -3.68
CA SER A 199 -3.13 -5.38 -3.51
C SER A 199 -2.04 -5.03 -4.55
N PHE A 200 -0.90 -5.73 -4.46
CA PHE A 200 0.31 -5.47 -5.22
C PHE A 200 0.08 -5.41 -6.73
N GLY A 201 0.48 -4.29 -7.34
CA GLY A 201 0.37 -4.08 -8.80
C GLY A 201 -1.06 -4.14 -9.35
N SER A 202 -2.08 -4.01 -8.49
CA SER A 202 -3.48 -3.96 -8.91
C SER A 202 -3.85 -2.63 -9.57
N GLU A 203 -4.96 -2.59 -10.31
CA GLU A 203 -5.41 -1.37 -11.00
C GLU A 203 -6.92 -1.13 -10.87
N VAL A 204 -7.27 0.10 -10.52
CA VAL A 204 -8.62 0.65 -10.68
C VAL A 204 -8.60 1.64 -11.83
N ASP A 205 -9.41 1.42 -12.87
CA ASP A 205 -9.46 2.28 -14.04
C ASP A 205 -10.89 2.71 -14.33
N GLY A 206 -11.25 3.95 -13.98
CA GLY A 206 -12.54 4.52 -14.36
C GLY A 206 -13.74 3.84 -13.69
N ALA A 207 -13.64 3.48 -12.41
CA ALA A 207 -14.56 2.55 -11.76
C ALA A 207 -15.00 3.01 -10.37
N ILE A 208 -16.05 2.37 -9.85
CA ILE A 208 -16.50 2.50 -8.46
C ILE A 208 -16.13 1.23 -7.71
N LEU A 209 -15.42 1.36 -6.60
CA LEU A 209 -15.26 0.32 -5.60
C LEU A 209 -16.04 0.77 -4.37
N GLU A 210 -17.10 0.03 -4.04
CA GLU A 210 -17.82 0.27 -2.80
C GLU A 210 -16.95 -0.11 -1.59
N LYS A 211 -17.35 0.33 -0.41
CA LYS A 211 -16.79 -0.12 0.87
C LYS A 211 -16.85 -1.64 1.00
N ASN A 212 -16.00 -2.25 1.82
CA ASN A 212 -15.89 -3.71 1.93
C ASN A 212 -15.61 -4.37 0.57
N THR A 213 -14.59 -3.91 -0.15
CA THR A 213 -14.17 -4.51 -1.42
C THR A 213 -12.67 -4.71 -1.49
N GLY A 214 -12.20 -5.49 -2.47
CA GLY A 214 -10.77 -5.56 -2.72
C GLY A 214 -10.39 -5.97 -4.13
N ILE A 215 -9.12 -5.78 -4.45
CA ILE A 215 -8.48 -6.28 -5.66
C ILE A 215 -7.21 -7.01 -5.26
N SER A 216 -7.15 -8.31 -5.54
CA SER A 216 -5.96 -9.11 -5.26
C SER A 216 -4.80 -8.79 -6.21
N ALA A 217 -3.61 -9.29 -5.92
CA ALA A 217 -2.39 -8.97 -6.66
C ALA A 217 -2.56 -9.11 -8.18
N LEU A 218 -2.09 -8.10 -8.92
CA LEU A 218 -2.20 -7.99 -10.37
C LEU A 218 -3.64 -8.08 -10.92
N GLY A 219 -4.66 -7.92 -10.09
CA GLY A 219 -6.06 -7.80 -10.51
C GLY A 219 -6.39 -6.40 -11.03
N ARG A 220 -7.48 -6.28 -11.78
CA ARG A 220 -7.94 -5.01 -12.34
C ARG A 220 -9.47 -4.90 -12.37
N VAL A 221 -9.99 -3.73 -12.00
CA VAL A 221 -11.36 -3.31 -12.28
C VAL A 221 -11.32 -2.23 -13.36
N GLY A 222 -11.96 -2.52 -14.50
CA GLY A 222 -11.92 -1.68 -15.69
C GLY A 222 -13.04 -0.63 -15.79
N PRO A 223 -13.01 0.18 -16.87
CA PRO A 223 -13.86 1.35 -17.03
C PRO A 223 -15.36 1.07 -16.97
N GLY A 224 -16.07 1.85 -16.16
CA GLY A 224 -17.52 1.81 -15.99
C GLY A 224 -18.05 0.66 -15.15
N VAL A 225 -17.17 -0.11 -14.48
CA VAL A 225 -17.57 -1.19 -13.59
C VAL A 225 -17.74 -0.64 -12.17
N ARG A 226 -18.76 -1.15 -11.46
CA ARG A 226 -18.93 -0.98 -10.02
C ARG A 226 -18.67 -2.31 -9.31
N LEU A 227 -17.64 -2.40 -8.48
CA LEU A 227 -17.45 -3.53 -7.58
C LEU A 227 -18.25 -3.27 -6.31
N ARG A 228 -19.25 -4.11 -6.05
CA ARG A 228 -20.16 -3.94 -4.91
C ARG A 228 -19.55 -4.47 -3.62
N SER A 229 -20.04 -3.96 -2.48
CA SER A 229 -19.65 -4.45 -1.16
C SER A 229 -19.73 -5.97 -1.04
N GLY A 230 -18.73 -6.56 -0.38
CA GLY A 230 -18.60 -7.99 -0.15
C GLY A 230 -17.83 -8.74 -1.23
N PHE A 231 -17.35 -8.08 -2.28
CA PHE A 231 -16.58 -8.73 -3.34
C PHE A 231 -15.11 -8.34 -3.37
N ILE A 232 -14.27 -9.34 -3.68
CA ILE A 232 -12.86 -9.16 -3.99
C ILE A 232 -12.55 -9.76 -5.36
N VAL A 233 -11.84 -8.99 -6.19
CA VAL A 233 -11.30 -9.45 -7.48
C VAL A 233 -10.15 -10.41 -7.24
N LEU A 234 -10.19 -11.56 -7.91
CA LEU A 234 -9.20 -12.61 -7.78
C LEU A 234 -7.85 -12.22 -8.44
N PRO A 235 -6.74 -12.84 -8.03
CA PRO A 235 -5.41 -12.52 -8.56
C PRO A 235 -5.33 -12.59 -10.10
N GLY A 236 -4.74 -11.57 -10.71
CA GLY A 236 -4.55 -11.48 -12.17
C GLY A 236 -5.80 -11.24 -12.99
N LYS A 237 -6.99 -11.22 -12.37
CA LYS A 237 -8.26 -11.11 -13.09
C LYS A 237 -8.54 -9.69 -13.54
N ASN A 238 -9.06 -9.55 -14.76
CA ASN A 238 -9.50 -8.30 -15.35
C ASN A 238 -11.03 -8.29 -15.41
N VAL A 239 -11.66 -7.49 -14.54
CA VAL A 239 -13.12 -7.31 -14.51
C VAL A 239 -13.46 -6.14 -15.42
N THR A 240 -14.22 -6.41 -16.48
CA THR A 240 -14.53 -5.41 -17.54
C THR A 240 -16.01 -5.19 -17.78
N THR A 241 -16.84 -5.99 -17.12
CA THR A 241 -18.30 -5.90 -17.19
C THR A 241 -18.90 -5.99 -15.79
N GLN A 242 -20.09 -5.43 -15.62
CA GLN A 242 -20.81 -5.51 -14.35
C GLN A 242 -21.18 -6.96 -14.00
N GLN A 243 -21.44 -7.81 -15.00
CA GLN A 243 -21.76 -9.21 -14.77
C GLN A 243 -20.59 -9.98 -14.15
N GLU A 244 -19.36 -9.70 -14.60
CA GLU A 244 -18.13 -10.26 -14.01
C GLU A 244 -17.91 -9.79 -12.56
N ALA A 245 -18.29 -8.55 -12.24
CA ALA A 245 -18.19 -7.99 -10.89
C ALA A 245 -19.24 -8.55 -9.93
N ASP A 246 -20.45 -8.84 -10.41
CA ASP A 246 -21.59 -9.27 -9.59
C ASP A 246 -21.68 -10.80 -9.42
N ASN A 247 -20.95 -11.60 -10.21
CA ASN A 247 -21.14 -13.06 -10.27
C ASN A 247 -19.84 -13.86 -10.07
N PRO A 248 -19.62 -14.41 -8.86
CA PRO A 248 -18.48 -15.29 -8.58
C PRO A 248 -18.35 -16.51 -9.50
N ALA A 249 -19.46 -17.01 -10.05
CA ALA A 249 -19.43 -18.18 -10.94
C ALA A 249 -18.67 -17.91 -12.26
N LEU A 250 -18.42 -16.64 -12.61
CA LEU A 250 -17.59 -16.26 -13.76
C LEU A 250 -16.08 -16.31 -13.44
N GLY A 251 -15.69 -16.64 -12.21
CA GLY A 251 -14.30 -16.88 -11.84
C GLY A 251 -13.43 -15.63 -11.83
N LYS A 252 -14.03 -14.44 -11.71
CA LYS A 252 -13.32 -13.15 -11.62
C LYS A 252 -13.27 -12.60 -10.21
N VAL A 253 -14.32 -12.86 -9.43
CA VAL A 253 -14.48 -12.37 -8.06
C VAL A 253 -14.82 -13.52 -7.12
N ARG A 254 -14.60 -13.30 -5.82
CA ARG A 254 -15.16 -14.12 -4.74
C ARG A 254 -15.74 -13.21 -3.66
N LEU A 255 -16.47 -13.80 -2.72
CA LEU A 255 -16.89 -13.08 -1.52
C LEU A 255 -15.70 -12.84 -0.59
N ILE A 256 -15.75 -11.71 0.11
CA ILE A 256 -14.90 -11.40 1.25
C ILE A 256 -15.22 -12.36 2.41
N VAL A 257 -14.18 -12.79 3.11
CA VAL A 257 -14.28 -13.60 4.34
C VAL A 257 -13.65 -12.86 5.51
N GLU A 258 -13.92 -13.31 6.74
CA GLU A 258 -13.39 -12.70 7.98
C GLU A 258 -11.86 -12.53 7.94
N ALA A 259 -11.13 -13.52 7.39
CA ALA A 259 -9.68 -13.45 7.26
C ALA A 259 -9.18 -12.31 6.34
N ASP A 260 -9.98 -11.86 5.37
CA ASP A 260 -9.61 -10.69 4.56
C ASP A 260 -9.78 -9.39 5.37
N VAL A 261 -10.82 -9.31 6.21
CA VAL A 261 -11.12 -8.16 7.08
C VAL A 261 -10.04 -8.04 8.16
N GLU A 262 -9.74 -9.13 8.86
CA GLU A 262 -8.66 -9.17 9.87
C GLU A 262 -7.32 -8.76 9.28
N PHE A 263 -7.02 -9.19 8.05
CA PHE A 263 -5.80 -8.78 7.35
C PHE A 263 -5.79 -7.27 7.06
N ASN A 264 -6.90 -6.70 6.58
CA ASN A 264 -6.99 -5.27 6.28
C ASN A 264 -6.82 -4.41 7.54
N GLU A 265 -7.43 -4.82 8.65
CA GLU A 265 -7.31 -4.12 9.94
C GLU A 265 -5.86 -4.02 10.41
N GLY A 266 -5.10 -5.12 10.33
CA GLY A 266 -3.68 -5.11 10.67
C GLY A 266 -2.88 -4.13 9.80
N VAL A 267 -3.14 -4.10 8.49
CA VAL A 267 -2.46 -3.18 7.57
C VAL A 267 -2.78 -1.72 7.88
N LEU A 268 -4.03 -1.40 8.24
CA LEU A 268 -4.43 -0.04 8.60
C LEU A 268 -3.78 0.41 9.91
N GLU A 269 -3.77 -0.44 10.94
CA GLU A 269 -3.14 -0.13 12.22
C GLU A 269 -1.66 0.25 12.05
N VAL A 270 -0.93 -0.54 11.26
CA VAL A 270 0.48 -0.28 10.93
C VAL A 270 0.64 1.06 10.22
N ASN A 271 -0.16 1.34 9.20
CA ASN A 271 0.02 2.54 8.39
C ASN A 271 -0.39 3.82 9.13
N VAL A 272 -1.38 3.76 10.03
CA VAL A 272 -1.69 4.86 10.95
C VAL A 272 -0.53 5.11 11.92
N ALA A 273 0.11 4.05 12.42
CA ALA A 273 1.32 4.17 13.22
C ALA A 273 2.47 4.79 12.41
N PHE A 274 2.64 4.42 11.15
CA PHE A 274 3.64 5.03 10.28
C PHE A 274 3.41 6.53 10.06
N ALA A 275 2.19 6.98 9.78
CA ALA A 275 1.89 8.41 9.65
C ALA A 275 2.35 9.20 10.89
N ARG A 276 2.12 8.63 12.08
CA ARG A 276 2.51 9.21 13.37
C ARG A 276 4.02 9.17 13.60
N GLU A 277 4.65 8.00 13.52
CA GLU A 277 6.05 7.84 13.92
C GLU A 277 7.02 8.45 12.90
N TYR A 278 6.71 8.41 11.60
CA TYR A 278 7.51 9.17 10.62
C TYR A 278 7.39 10.69 10.80
N THR A 279 6.22 11.18 11.23
CA THR A 279 6.06 12.59 11.58
C THR A 279 6.96 12.97 12.77
N LYS A 280 7.08 12.12 13.78
CA LYS A 280 8.02 12.33 14.90
C LYS A 280 9.47 12.24 14.44
N LEU A 281 9.83 11.23 13.64
CA LEU A 281 11.17 11.06 13.08
C LEU A 281 11.63 12.31 12.29
N TYR A 282 10.74 12.86 11.44
CA TYR A 282 11.02 14.09 10.70
C TYR A 282 11.25 15.30 11.61
N ARG A 283 10.47 15.39 12.71
CA ARG A 283 10.60 16.48 13.69
C ARG A 283 11.88 16.40 14.49
N ASP A 284 12.34 15.19 14.81
CA ASP A 284 13.64 14.96 15.43
C ASP A 284 14.75 15.49 14.52
N ASN A 285 14.73 15.09 13.24
CA ASN A 285 15.62 15.63 12.23
C ASN A 285 15.06 15.44 10.81
N PRO A 286 14.88 16.52 10.02
CA PRO A 286 14.38 16.44 8.64
C PRO A 286 15.18 15.54 7.70
N SER A 287 16.44 15.27 8.02
CA SER A 287 17.31 14.40 7.23
C SER A 287 17.17 12.92 7.58
N TYR A 288 16.39 12.52 8.60
CA TYR A 288 16.17 11.10 8.94
C TYR A 288 15.19 10.40 8.00
N VAL A 289 14.28 11.14 7.37
CA VAL A 289 13.29 10.58 6.43
C VAL A 289 13.77 10.58 4.97
N ARG A 290 15.08 10.49 4.73
CA ARG A 290 15.67 10.61 3.37
C ARG A 290 16.76 9.59 3.11
N GLY A 291 16.87 9.11 1.88
CA GLY A 291 17.96 8.25 1.41
C GLY A 291 18.06 6.94 2.21
N ILE A 292 19.29 6.52 2.48
CA ILE A 292 19.62 5.39 3.39
C ILE A 292 19.60 5.91 4.83
N ASN A 293 18.68 5.42 5.65
CA ASN A 293 18.43 6.02 6.96
C ASN A 293 17.65 5.12 7.91
N TYR A 294 17.36 5.68 9.08
CA TYR A 294 16.49 5.07 10.07
C TYR A 294 15.10 4.72 9.55
N ASP A 295 14.55 3.62 10.04
CA ASP A 295 13.09 3.48 10.23
C ASP A 295 12.58 4.47 11.31
N PRO A 296 11.28 4.57 11.59
CA PRO A 296 10.81 5.48 12.63
C PRO A 296 10.91 4.91 14.06
N GLY A 297 10.91 3.58 14.21
CA GLY A 297 10.79 2.84 15.46
C GLY A 297 9.59 3.23 16.31
N ASN A 298 9.64 2.88 17.59
CA ASN A 298 8.65 3.27 18.61
C ASN A 298 7.21 2.80 18.30
N THR A 299 7.06 1.69 17.57
CA THR A 299 5.77 1.01 17.38
C THR A 299 5.75 -0.29 18.17
N ALA A 300 4.60 -0.98 18.19
CA ALA A 300 4.51 -2.29 18.84
C ALA A 300 5.27 -3.37 18.04
N PHE A 301 5.24 -3.26 16.71
CA PHE A 301 5.83 -4.20 15.75
C PHE A 301 7.31 -3.90 15.46
N ASN A 302 7.75 -2.65 15.63
CA ASN A 302 9.14 -2.23 15.52
C ASN A 302 9.46 -1.25 16.68
N PRO A 303 9.89 -1.78 17.84
CA PRO A 303 10.09 -0.98 19.04
C PRO A 303 11.36 -0.12 18.97
N GLU A 304 12.39 -0.61 18.31
CA GLU A 304 13.69 0.06 18.22
C GLU A 304 13.80 0.85 16.91
N ARG A 305 14.89 1.60 16.75
CA ARG A 305 15.13 2.39 15.54
C ARG A 305 16.46 1.97 14.96
N ASP A 306 16.42 1.43 13.75
CA ASP A 306 17.57 0.73 13.17
C ASP A 306 18.10 1.41 11.91
N LEU A 307 19.39 1.21 11.66
CA LEU A 307 20.06 1.67 10.45
C LEU A 307 20.39 0.51 9.52
N PRO A 308 20.33 0.73 8.21
CA PRO A 308 20.84 -0.23 7.25
C PRO A 308 22.34 -0.48 7.44
N HIS A 309 22.76 -1.71 7.22
CA HIS A 309 24.16 -2.13 7.18
C HIS A 309 24.56 -2.43 5.73
N LEU A 310 25.58 -1.74 5.23
CA LEU A 310 26.16 -2.01 3.91
C LEU A 310 27.55 -2.64 4.07
N ALA A 311 27.74 -3.84 3.53
CA ALA A 311 28.96 -4.64 3.68
C ALA A 311 29.42 -4.74 5.15
N GLY A 312 28.47 -5.00 6.05
CA GLY A 312 28.70 -5.12 7.50
C GLY A 312 29.02 -3.81 8.21
N GLN A 313 28.73 -2.65 7.60
CA GLN A 313 28.91 -1.33 8.22
C GLN A 313 27.57 -0.61 8.32
N GLU A 314 27.17 -0.24 9.53
CA GLU A 314 26.05 0.67 9.76
C GLU A 314 26.23 1.93 8.91
N THR A 315 25.23 2.25 8.08
CA THR A 315 25.35 3.23 7.01
C THR A 315 24.17 4.18 6.98
N ARG A 316 24.47 5.49 6.98
CA ARG A 316 23.50 6.55 6.80
C ARG A 316 23.93 7.50 5.68
N VAL A 317 23.11 7.60 4.63
CA VAL A 317 23.38 8.44 3.46
C VAL A 317 22.09 9.15 3.03
N PRO A 318 21.75 10.29 3.64
CA PRO A 318 20.49 11.00 3.36
C PRO A 318 20.34 11.47 1.91
N GLY A 319 21.46 11.65 1.20
CA GLY A 319 21.48 12.05 -0.21
C GLY A 319 21.42 10.90 -1.21
N PHE A 320 21.26 9.65 -0.75
CA PHE A 320 21.10 8.52 -1.66
C PHE A 320 19.77 8.61 -2.41
N ARG A 321 19.76 8.23 -3.69
CA ARG A 321 18.62 8.42 -4.60
C ARG A 321 17.40 7.52 -4.30
N ASN A 322 17.63 6.43 -3.59
CA ASN A 322 16.62 5.42 -3.23
C ASN A 322 16.34 5.46 -1.73
N ARG A 323 15.23 4.87 -1.29
CA ARG A 323 14.91 4.72 0.14
C ARG A 323 15.31 3.32 0.58
N ILE A 324 16.27 3.26 1.50
CA ILE A 324 16.68 2.01 2.18
C ILE A 324 16.61 2.33 3.67
N ILE A 325 15.72 1.65 4.40
CA ILE A 325 15.39 2.03 5.77
C ILE A 325 15.24 0.83 6.71
N GLY A 326 15.60 1.06 7.96
CA GLY A 326 15.53 0.08 9.04
C GLY A 326 16.59 -1.00 8.97
N GLU A 327 16.33 -2.12 9.62
CA GLU A 327 17.25 -3.25 9.74
C GLU A 327 17.40 -4.02 8.41
N VAL A 328 18.11 -3.39 7.48
CA VAL A 328 18.46 -3.94 6.17
C VAL A 328 19.95 -4.21 6.11
N GLU A 329 20.33 -5.47 6.05
CA GLU A 329 21.70 -5.93 5.80
C GLU A 329 21.90 -6.20 4.31
N LEU A 330 22.79 -5.44 3.67
CA LEU A 330 23.14 -5.56 2.26
C LEU A 330 24.62 -5.89 2.12
N ASP A 331 24.95 -6.96 1.41
CA ASP A 331 26.36 -7.34 1.17
C ASP A 331 27.10 -6.41 0.21
N ASN A 332 26.37 -5.61 -0.57
CA ASN A 332 26.97 -4.58 -1.42
C ASN A 332 27.49 -3.40 -0.61
N THR A 333 28.65 -2.90 -1.01
CA THR A 333 29.15 -1.59 -0.60
C THR A 333 28.34 -0.46 -1.26
N LEU A 334 28.37 0.74 -0.67
CA LEU A 334 27.71 1.92 -1.24
C LEU A 334 28.12 2.20 -2.71
N PRO A 335 29.41 2.17 -3.12
CA PRO A 335 29.79 2.34 -4.52
C PRO A 335 29.23 1.26 -5.46
N GLU A 336 29.08 0.03 -4.99
CA GLU A 336 28.45 -1.04 -5.78
C GLU A 336 26.95 -0.75 -5.97
N LEU A 337 26.23 -0.35 -4.92
CA LEU A 337 24.81 0.04 -5.01
C LEU A 337 24.59 1.22 -5.97
N LEU A 338 25.52 2.19 -6.00
CA LEU A 338 25.48 3.29 -6.98
C LEU A 338 25.53 2.78 -8.44
N ARG A 339 26.16 1.63 -8.69
CA ARG A 339 26.31 1.03 -10.02
C ARG A 339 25.16 0.07 -10.37
N VAL A 340 24.69 -0.74 -9.43
CA VAL A 340 23.76 -1.85 -9.71
C VAL A 340 22.28 -1.49 -9.54
N MET A 341 21.96 -0.45 -8.77
CA MET A 341 20.58 -0.02 -8.55
C MET A 341 20.14 1.05 -9.55
N GLY A 342 18.89 1.02 -9.98
CA GLY A 342 18.19 2.07 -10.68
C GLY A 342 17.74 3.20 -9.75
N ASN A 343 16.59 3.78 -10.06
CA ASN A 343 15.97 4.89 -9.35
C ASN A 343 14.61 4.49 -8.78
N GLU A 344 14.11 5.26 -7.81
CA GLU A 344 12.77 5.09 -7.22
C GLU A 344 12.58 3.73 -6.52
N ILE A 345 13.68 3.14 -6.05
CA ILE A 345 13.68 1.86 -5.34
C ILE A 345 13.40 2.12 -3.85
N SER A 346 12.53 1.31 -3.27
CA SER A 346 12.21 1.33 -1.84
C SER A 346 12.49 -0.03 -1.20
N ILE A 347 13.36 -0.05 -0.20
CA ILE A 347 13.65 -1.23 0.63
C ILE A 347 13.40 -0.83 2.07
N ARG A 348 12.32 -1.36 2.67
CA ARG A 348 11.84 -0.91 3.97
C ARG A 348 11.67 -2.06 4.94
N ALA A 349 12.57 -2.17 5.91
CA ALA A 349 12.47 -3.06 7.05
C ALA A 349 12.00 -2.26 8.28
N ASP A 350 10.84 -1.60 8.17
CA ASP A 350 10.26 -0.77 9.23
C ASP A 350 8.95 -1.33 9.82
N GLU A 351 8.45 -2.44 9.26
CA GLU A 351 7.33 -3.24 9.79
C GLU A 351 7.80 -4.66 10.10
N GLY A 352 8.27 -5.38 9.07
CA GLY A 352 8.92 -6.68 9.20
C GLY A 352 10.43 -6.56 9.04
N GLU A 353 11.16 -7.07 10.01
CA GLU A 353 12.63 -7.04 10.09
C GLU A 353 13.17 -8.36 10.67
N PRO A 354 14.46 -8.71 10.43
CA PRO A 354 15.41 -8.06 9.53
C PRO A 354 15.22 -8.42 8.06
N PHE A 355 15.80 -7.60 7.17
CA PHE A 355 16.05 -7.98 5.77
C PHE A 355 17.52 -8.32 5.58
N VAL A 356 17.81 -9.54 5.12
CA VAL A 356 19.18 -9.96 4.76
C VAL A 356 19.25 -10.14 3.25
N ILE A 357 20.04 -9.29 2.58
CA ILE A 357 20.13 -9.20 1.13
C ILE A 357 21.59 -9.40 0.71
N GLY A 358 21.86 -10.53 0.03
CA GLY A 358 23.16 -10.83 -0.57
C GLY A 358 23.54 -9.84 -1.68
N LYS A 359 24.62 -10.14 -2.41
CA LYS A 359 25.10 -9.24 -3.46
C LYS A 359 24.11 -9.13 -4.61
N ILE A 360 23.52 -7.95 -4.76
CA ILE A 360 22.65 -7.60 -5.89
C ILE A 360 23.46 -7.59 -7.19
N ALA A 361 23.00 -8.37 -8.17
CA ALA A 361 23.57 -8.36 -9.52
C ALA A 361 23.13 -7.09 -10.29
N SER A 362 21.82 -6.84 -10.29
CA SER A 362 21.17 -5.67 -10.86
C SER A 362 19.81 -5.47 -10.22
N MET A 363 19.41 -4.21 -10.02
CA MET A 363 18.09 -3.85 -9.54
C MET A 363 17.59 -2.66 -10.33
N ASP A 364 16.61 -2.88 -11.20
CA ASP A 364 16.04 -1.84 -12.06
C ASP A 364 15.17 -0.85 -11.26
N ASN A 365 14.59 0.12 -11.97
CA ASN A 365 13.80 1.17 -11.33
C ASN A 365 12.57 0.62 -10.59
N LYS A 366 12.13 1.32 -9.54
CA LYS A 366 10.86 1.08 -8.84
C LYS A 366 10.71 -0.29 -8.19
N VAL A 367 11.82 -0.98 -7.91
CA VAL A 367 11.78 -2.23 -7.13
C VAL A 367 11.37 -1.93 -5.68
N ILE A 368 10.55 -2.80 -5.10
CA ILE A 368 9.96 -2.62 -3.77
C ILE A 368 10.27 -3.85 -2.92
N PHE A 369 10.79 -3.61 -1.72
CA PHE A 369 10.95 -4.59 -0.65
C PHE A 369 10.23 -4.07 0.60
N HIS A 370 9.34 -4.88 1.13
CA HIS A 370 8.61 -4.59 2.36
C HIS A 370 8.14 -5.89 3.00
N ALA A 371 7.62 -5.86 4.21
CA ALA A 371 7.19 -7.07 4.90
C ALA A 371 6.11 -6.75 5.92
N LEU A 372 5.28 -7.75 6.23
CA LEU A 372 4.35 -7.66 7.35
C LEU A 372 5.11 -7.78 8.68
N GLU A 373 4.47 -7.37 9.77
CA GLU A 373 4.97 -7.52 11.15
C GLU A 373 5.56 -8.93 11.41
N GLU A 374 6.75 -8.98 12.00
CA GLU A 374 7.48 -10.23 12.33
C GLU A 374 7.81 -11.14 11.12
N THR A 375 7.86 -10.62 9.89
CA THR A 375 8.11 -11.45 8.69
C THR A 375 9.38 -11.08 7.92
N PRO A 376 10.53 -11.68 8.26
CA PRO A 376 11.80 -11.33 7.62
C PRO A 376 11.85 -11.67 6.12
N ILE A 377 12.78 -11.04 5.41
CA ILE A 377 13.15 -11.37 4.04
C ILE A 377 14.61 -11.83 4.02
N GLN A 378 14.87 -12.92 3.30
CA GLN A 378 16.21 -13.35 2.99
C GLN A 378 16.39 -13.47 1.47
N THR A 379 17.42 -12.84 0.93
CA THR A 379 17.81 -13.02 -0.47
C THR A 379 19.29 -13.36 -0.59
N GLY A 380 19.60 -14.27 -1.50
CA GLY A 380 20.95 -14.76 -1.77
C GLY A 380 21.76 -13.83 -2.68
N ASP A 381 22.83 -14.37 -3.24
CA ASP A 381 23.76 -13.68 -4.11
C ASP A 381 23.32 -13.67 -5.57
N ASN A 382 23.79 -12.66 -6.31
CA ASN A 382 23.65 -12.54 -7.76
C ASN A 382 22.19 -12.51 -8.25
N VAL A 383 21.27 -12.05 -7.40
CA VAL A 383 19.84 -11.89 -7.77
C VAL A 383 19.66 -10.64 -8.63
N SER A 384 18.85 -10.77 -9.68
CA SER A 384 18.47 -9.68 -10.58
C SER A 384 17.00 -9.32 -10.43
N TYR A 385 16.70 -8.03 -10.21
CA TYR A 385 15.36 -7.50 -10.04
C TYR A 385 14.99 -6.59 -11.20
N GLY A 386 14.00 -6.98 -11.99
CA GLY A 386 13.46 -6.18 -13.09
C GLY A 386 12.60 -5.02 -12.60
N GLU A 387 12.32 -4.07 -13.49
CA GLU A 387 11.58 -2.86 -13.15
C GLU A 387 10.25 -3.17 -12.46
N GLN A 388 9.92 -2.46 -11.37
CA GLN A 388 8.68 -2.66 -10.60
C GLN A 388 8.51 -4.08 -10.02
N ALA A 389 9.58 -4.87 -9.87
CA ALA A 389 9.50 -6.10 -9.10
C ALA A 389 9.19 -5.81 -7.62
N ILE A 390 8.37 -6.66 -7.01
CA ILE A 390 7.93 -6.55 -5.62
C ILE A 390 8.33 -7.82 -4.88
N VAL A 391 9.10 -7.66 -3.80
CA VAL A 391 9.44 -8.72 -2.86
C VAL A 391 8.82 -8.38 -1.52
N HIS A 392 7.92 -9.22 -1.04
CA HIS A 392 7.18 -8.96 0.18
C HIS A 392 7.29 -10.10 1.20
N GLY A 393 7.67 -9.78 2.43
CA GLY A 393 7.64 -10.68 3.58
C GLY A 393 6.19 -10.85 4.05
N GLY A 394 5.80 -12.03 4.49
CA GLY A 394 4.43 -12.21 5.00
C GLY A 394 4.21 -13.44 5.83
N GLY A 395 5.28 -14.09 6.28
CA GLY A 395 5.23 -15.26 7.12
C GLY A 395 4.86 -16.51 6.33
N ARG A 396 5.85 -17.08 5.65
CA ARG A 396 5.73 -18.29 4.85
C ARG A 396 5.26 -19.45 5.72
N ARG A 397 4.32 -20.24 5.17
CA ARG A 397 3.82 -21.47 5.78
C ARG A 397 4.23 -22.65 4.90
N PRO A 398 5.41 -23.27 5.15
CA PRO A 398 5.88 -24.36 4.30
C PRO A 398 4.88 -25.52 4.28
N LEU A 399 4.49 -25.96 3.08
CA LEU A 399 3.47 -27.02 2.93
C LEU A 399 3.95 -28.41 3.41
N LEU A 400 5.26 -28.59 3.62
CA LEU A 400 5.87 -29.85 4.08
C LEU A 400 6.10 -29.93 5.60
N GLY A 401 5.51 -29.01 6.36
CA GLY A 401 5.77 -28.85 7.79
C GLY A 401 6.94 -27.89 8.02
N GLY A 402 6.65 -26.82 8.76
CA GLY A 402 7.55 -25.73 9.12
C GLY A 402 6.83 -24.83 10.13
N GLY A 403 7.53 -23.86 10.71
CA GLY A 403 6.88 -22.86 11.56
C GLY A 403 5.88 -22.02 10.78
N ASP A 404 4.87 -21.49 11.47
CA ASP A 404 4.23 -20.26 10.99
C ASP A 404 5.30 -19.14 11.03
N ASN A 405 5.26 -18.23 10.05
CA ASN A 405 6.16 -17.07 9.95
C ASN A 405 7.58 -17.29 9.40
N GLU A 406 7.83 -18.31 8.58
CA GLU A 406 9.13 -18.44 7.88
C GLU A 406 9.38 -17.23 6.94
N PRO A 407 10.65 -16.85 6.67
CA PRO A 407 10.93 -15.74 5.78
C PRO A 407 10.44 -15.99 4.35
N THR A 408 10.18 -14.90 3.62
CA THR A 408 10.24 -14.94 2.15
C THR A 408 11.71 -15.12 1.76
N ILE A 409 12.01 -16.17 1.00
CA ILE A 409 13.37 -16.55 0.62
C ILE A 409 13.53 -16.44 -0.90
N ILE A 410 14.59 -15.79 -1.35
CA ILE A 410 15.04 -15.82 -2.74
C ILE A 410 16.48 -16.33 -2.74
N GLU A 411 16.74 -17.51 -3.28
CA GLU A 411 18.09 -18.09 -3.31
C GLU A 411 18.98 -17.43 -4.40
N ASP A 412 20.22 -17.89 -4.51
CA ASP A 412 21.22 -17.34 -5.41
C ASP A 412 20.80 -17.41 -6.89
N ASP A 413 21.39 -16.54 -7.72
CA ASP A 413 21.25 -16.55 -9.18
C ASP A 413 19.81 -16.41 -9.71
N VAL A 414 18.85 -16.01 -8.86
CA VAL A 414 17.46 -15.83 -9.23
C VAL A 414 17.27 -14.58 -10.10
N LYS A 415 16.31 -14.64 -11.03
CA LYS A 415 15.89 -13.51 -11.85
C LYS A 415 14.41 -13.24 -11.66
N LEU A 416 14.07 -12.10 -11.06
CA LEU A 416 12.71 -11.57 -11.07
C LEU A 416 12.58 -10.62 -12.25
N LYS A 417 11.74 -10.93 -13.24
CA LYS A 417 11.50 -10.01 -14.36
C LYS A 417 10.63 -8.81 -13.95
N ARG A 418 10.44 -7.88 -14.89
CA ARG A 418 9.60 -6.68 -14.72
C ARG A 418 8.23 -7.03 -14.13
N GLN A 419 7.79 -6.29 -13.10
CA GLN A 419 6.50 -6.48 -12.42
C GLN A 419 6.28 -7.87 -11.80
N ALA A 420 7.32 -8.66 -11.59
CA ALA A 420 7.19 -9.91 -10.84
C ALA A 420 6.89 -9.60 -9.36
N VAL A 421 5.97 -10.35 -8.77
CA VAL A 421 5.59 -10.26 -7.36
C VAL A 421 5.96 -11.57 -6.67
N VAL A 422 6.74 -11.48 -5.60
CA VAL A 422 7.07 -12.59 -4.72
C VAL A 422 6.56 -12.24 -3.33
N PHE A 423 5.62 -13.03 -2.82
CA PHE A 423 5.04 -12.82 -1.49
C PHE A 423 4.98 -14.13 -0.74
N ARG A 424 5.48 -14.16 0.50
CA ARG A 424 5.39 -15.33 1.39
C ARG A 424 5.98 -16.61 0.75
N SER A 425 7.04 -16.52 -0.04
CA SER A 425 7.45 -17.61 -0.95
C SER A 425 8.92 -17.95 -0.85
N LEU A 426 9.29 -19.17 -1.27
CA LEU A 426 10.68 -19.55 -1.53
C LEU A 426 10.91 -19.64 -3.03
N ILE A 427 11.90 -18.91 -3.54
CA ILE A 427 12.33 -18.96 -4.93
C ILE A 427 13.70 -19.63 -5.00
N GLY A 428 13.73 -20.88 -5.46
CA GLY A 428 14.94 -21.70 -5.46
C GLY A 428 16.01 -21.21 -6.43
N GLN A 429 17.25 -21.62 -6.17
CA GLN A 429 18.47 -21.13 -6.82
C GLN A 429 18.37 -21.20 -8.35
N GLY A 430 18.77 -20.12 -9.02
CA GLY A 430 18.79 -20.03 -10.48
C GLY A 430 17.41 -20.00 -11.14
N ALA A 431 16.33 -19.92 -10.37
CA ALA A 431 14.99 -19.80 -10.92
C ALA A 431 14.77 -18.44 -11.61
N THR A 432 13.82 -18.39 -12.53
CA THR A 432 13.38 -17.16 -13.18
C THR A 432 11.88 -17.01 -13.02
N ILE A 433 11.46 -15.87 -12.47
CA ILE A 433 10.05 -15.49 -12.37
C ILE A 433 9.72 -14.54 -13.52
N GLY A 434 8.76 -14.97 -14.35
CA GLY A 434 8.34 -14.26 -15.54
C GLY A 434 7.78 -12.88 -15.28
N GLU A 435 7.75 -12.06 -16.34
CA GLU A 435 7.24 -10.70 -16.31
C GLU A 435 5.78 -10.68 -15.89
N LYS A 436 5.40 -9.75 -15.01
CA LYS A 436 4.03 -9.60 -14.50
C LYS A 436 3.45 -10.91 -13.95
N SER A 437 4.28 -11.70 -13.27
CA SER A 437 3.88 -12.96 -12.61
C SER A 437 3.79 -12.76 -11.10
N ALA A 438 2.94 -13.53 -10.42
CA ALA A 438 2.83 -13.48 -8.96
C ALA A 438 3.04 -14.87 -8.36
N ILE A 439 3.97 -14.97 -7.42
CA ILE A 439 4.28 -16.18 -6.65
C ILE A 439 3.89 -15.91 -5.20
N VAL A 440 2.81 -16.53 -4.76
CA VAL A 440 2.21 -16.31 -3.44
C VAL A 440 2.18 -17.61 -2.67
N ASN A 441 2.76 -17.61 -1.47
CA ASN A 441 2.84 -18.80 -0.61
C ASN A 441 3.25 -20.07 -1.37
N THR A 442 4.30 -19.96 -2.18
CA THR A 442 4.73 -21.02 -3.11
C THR A 442 6.24 -21.23 -3.03
N ASP A 443 6.66 -22.49 -3.00
CA ASP A 443 8.04 -22.93 -3.07
C ASP A 443 8.36 -23.32 -4.52
N VAL A 444 9.15 -22.48 -5.20
CA VAL A 444 9.61 -22.70 -6.57
C VAL A 444 10.93 -23.46 -6.53
N ALA A 445 10.99 -24.63 -7.19
CA ALA A 445 12.19 -25.45 -7.21
C ALA A 445 13.37 -24.77 -7.94
N PRO A 446 14.63 -25.07 -7.59
CA PRO A 446 15.81 -24.54 -8.28
C PRO A 446 15.79 -24.73 -9.79
N GLY A 447 16.28 -23.72 -10.52
CA GLY A 447 16.35 -23.69 -11.99
C GLY A 447 14.99 -23.60 -12.70
N THR A 448 13.88 -23.50 -11.97
CA THR A 448 12.55 -23.40 -12.55
C THR A 448 12.37 -22.08 -13.29
N ILE A 449 11.76 -22.14 -14.49
CA ILE A 449 11.37 -20.95 -15.24
C ILE A 449 9.85 -20.83 -15.20
N ILE A 450 9.36 -19.87 -14.44
CA ILE A 450 7.96 -19.45 -14.48
C ILE A 450 7.78 -18.53 -15.69
N GLN A 451 6.82 -18.86 -16.55
CA GLN A 451 6.51 -18.06 -17.73
C GLN A 451 5.93 -16.70 -17.35
N ASP A 452 5.96 -15.75 -18.28
CA ASP A 452 5.39 -14.43 -18.08
C ASP A 452 3.86 -14.52 -17.86
N ARG A 453 3.33 -13.60 -17.05
CA ARG A 453 1.91 -13.48 -16.71
C ARG A 453 1.31 -14.69 -16.04
N VAL A 454 2.07 -15.40 -15.21
CA VAL A 454 1.58 -16.59 -14.49
C VAL A 454 1.41 -16.31 -13.00
N ILE A 455 0.36 -16.87 -12.41
CA ILE A 455 0.09 -16.77 -10.98
C ILE A 455 0.15 -18.16 -10.35
N TYR A 456 1.01 -18.30 -9.34
CA TYR A 456 1.04 -19.45 -8.44
C TYR A 456 0.58 -19.03 -7.04
N ILE A 457 -0.29 -19.84 -6.45
CA ILE A 457 -0.78 -19.66 -5.08
C ILE A 457 -0.78 -21.02 -4.40
N ASN A 458 -0.18 -21.13 -3.22
CA ASN A 458 -0.15 -22.37 -2.43
C ASN A 458 0.37 -23.57 -3.25
N ASN A 459 1.51 -23.41 -3.93
CA ASN A 459 2.13 -24.43 -4.81
C ASN A 459 1.27 -24.88 -6.00
N THR A 460 0.20 -24.15 -6.32
CA THR A 460 -0.72 -24.49 -7.41
C THR A 460 -0.72 -23.38 -8.45
N LEU A 461 -0.68 -23.76 -9.73
CA LEU A 461 -0.93 -22.83 -10.83
C LEU A 461 -2.38 -22.33 -10.72
N PHE A 462 -2.54 -21.06 -10.33
CA PHE A 462 -3.85 -20.44 -10.15
C PHE A 462 -4.42 -19.98 -11.50
N GLY A 463 -3.58 -19.38 -12.35
CA GLY A 463 -4.00 -18.87 -13.65
C GLY A 463 -3.00 -17.91 -14.27
N GLN A 464 -3.50 -17.08 -15.18
CA GLN A 464 -2.71 -16.04 -15.87
C GLN A 464 -3.23 -14.64 -15.55
N VAL A 465 -2.36 -13.65 -15.72
CA VAL A 465 -2.75 -12.22 -15.71
C VAL A 465 -3.42 -11.87 -17.04
N GLU A 466 -4.64 -11.34 -16.96
CA GLU A 466 -5.54 -11.18 -18.10
C GLU A 466 -5.44 -9.80 -18.81
N TRP A 467 -4.52 -8.94 -18.37
CA TRP A 467 -4.37 -7.57 -18.89
C TRP A 467 -2.90 -7.17 -19.03
#